data_AF-A0A2M7NX04-F1
#
_entry.id   AF-A0A2M7NX04-F1
#
_cell.length_a   1.000
_cell.length_b   1.000
_cell.length_c   1.000
_cell.angle_alpha   90.00
_cell.angle_beta   90.00
_cell.angle_gamma   90.00
#
_symmetry.space_group_name_H-M   'P 1'
#
loop_
_entity.id
_entity.type
_entity.pdbx_description
1 polymer ?
#
loop_
_entity_poly.entity_id
_entity_poly.type
_entity_poly.pdbx_seq_one_letter_code
_entity_poly.pdbx_strand_id
1 'polypeptide(L)'
;MSRRFALCLCVVFCAQGAFAAGISSAILKRNDVKRLKLEIKKDADVNGCDWFGRTALMRAIRFNALDCAKLLISNGADINAKDKNGWTALIWASVECS
;
A
#
# COMPACT_ATOMS: atom_id res chain seq x y z
N MET A 1 -26.43 -10.91 -1.57
CA MET A 1 -27.05 -9.73 -2.23
C MET A 1 -26.48 -8.49 -1.59
N SER A 2 -26.01 -7.54 -2.42
CA SER A 2 -25.67 -6.13 -2.10
C SER A 2 -24.66 -5.90 -0.96
N ARG A 3 -23.35 -5.76 -1.18
CA ARG A 3 -22.68 -4.60 -1.84
C ARG A 3 -23.53 -3.33 -1.74
N ARG A 4 -23.17 -2.41 -0.82
CA ARG A 4 -23.04 -0.96 -1.06
C ARG A 4 -22.79 -0.21 0.27
N PHE A 5 -21.69 0.54 0.29
CA PHE A 5 -21.51 1.86 0.90
C PHE A 5 -21.70 1.96 2.43
N ALA A 6 -20.60 2.04 3.16
CA ALA A 6 -19.89 3.29 3.46
C ALA A 6 -20.54 4.02 4.64
N LEU A 7 -19.77 4.18 5.72
CA LEU A 7 -19.60 5.44 6.43
C LEU A 7 -18.63 5.21 7.62
N CYS A 8 -17.45 5.84 7.50
CA CYS A 8 -16.73 6.46 8.61
C CYS A 8 -16.16 5.58 9.76
N LEU A 9 -15.03 4.91 9.51
CA LEU A 9 -14.03 4.61 10.55
C LEU A 9 -12.74 5.39 10.25
N CYS A 10 -12.85 6.71 10.11
CA CYS A 10 -11.70 7.61 9.88
C CYS A 10 -11.13 8.24 11.16
N VAL A 11 -11.53 7.85 12.37
CA VAL A 11 -10.95 8.46 13.57
C VAL A 11 -10.88 7.44 14.70
N VAL A 12 -9.72 7.34 15.33
CA VAL A 12 -9.44 6.59 16.58
C VAL A 12 -9.13 5.10 16.43
N PHE A 13 -8.02 4.75 15.78
CA PHE A 13 -7.11 3.68 16.23
C PHE A 13 -5.68 3.99 15.78
N CYS A 14 -5.17 5.17 16.17
CA CYS A 14 -3.79 5.60 15.94
C CYS A 14 -2.81 5.05 17.01
N ALA A 15 -3.24 4.14 17.88
CA ALA A 15 -2.42 3.66 18.98
C ALA A 15 -2.74 2.20 19.33
N GLN A 16 -2.07 1.25 18.65
CA GLN A 16 -1.50 0.02 19.22
C GLN A 16 -1.17 -0.98 18.09
N GLY A 17 0.14 -1.17 17.84
CA GLY A 17 0.83 -2.46 17.80
C GLY A 17 0.34 -3.63 16.92
N ALA A 18 -0.69 -3.49 16.10
CA ALA A 18 -1.13 -4.56 15.21
C ALA A 18 -0.54 -4.33 13.81
N PHE A 19 0.26 -5.30 13.37
CA PHE A 19 0.63 -5.49 11.97
C PHE A 19 -0.64 -5.33 11.12
N ALA A 20 -0.84 -4.15 10.51
CA ALA A 20 -1.98 -3.93 9.65
C ALA A 20 -1.97 -5.04 8.59
N ALA A 21 -3.12 -5.68 8.38
CA ALA A 21 -3.33 -6.78 7.43
C ALA A 21 -3.25 -6.29 5.97
N GLY A 22 -2.26 -5.44 5.67
CA GLY A 22 -1.97 -4.95 4.35
C GLY A 22 -0.97 -5.82 3.63
N ILE A 23 -0.69 -5.41 2.39
CA ILE A 23 0.17 -6.15 1.49
C ILE A 23 1.59 -6.28 2.06
N SER A 24 2.11 -7.51 2.04
CA SER A 24 3.41 -7.79 2.62
C SER A 24 4.51 -7.01 1.94
N SER A 25 5.18 -6.24 2.78
CA SER A 25 6.34 -5.43 2.46
C SER A 25 7.47 -6.25 1.76
N ALA A 26 7.60 -7.53 2.08
CA ALA A 26 8.62 -8.41 1.50
C ALA A 26 8.31 -8.82 0.05
N ILE A 27 7.03 -8.85 -0.35
CA ILE A 27 6.61 -9.18 -1.72
C ILE A 27 7.12 -8.13 -2.69
N LEU A 28 7.01 -6.87 -2.30
CA LEU A 28 7.43 -5.72 -3.11
C LEU A 28 8.95 -5.69 -3.30
N LYS A 29 9.73 -6.07 -2.28
CA LYS A 29 11.20 -6.20 -2.39
C LYS A 29 11.63 -7.22 -3.45
N ARG A 30 10.84 -8.27 -3.65
CA ARG A 30 11.14 -9.36 -4.58
C ARG A 30 10.41 -9.21 -5.93
N ASN A 31 9.64 -8.14 -6.12
CA ASN A 31 8.73 -7.94 -7.25
C ASN A 31 7.87 -9.19 -7.54
N ASP A 32 7.38 -9.87 -6.49
CA ASP A 32 6.61 -11.12 -6.64
C ASP A 32 5.12 -10.84 -6.93
N VAL A 33 4.86 -10.51 -8.19
CA VAL A 33 3.55 -10.20 -8.77
C VAL A 33 2.51 -11.29 -8.51
N LYS A 34 2.91 -12.58 -8.55
CA LYS A 34 1.97 -13.70 -8.38
C LYS A 34 1.47 -13.76 -6.94
N ARG A 35 2.38 -13.62 -5.99
CA ARG A 35 2.05 -13.64 -4.56
C ARG A 35 1.24 -12.40 -4.16
N LEU A 36 1.56 -11.24 -4.74
CA LEU A 36 0.78 -10.01 -4.59
C LEU A 36 -0.69 -10.21 -5.00
N LYS A 37 -0.94 -10.79 -6.18
CA LYS A 37 -2.30 -11.10 -6.64
C LYS A 37 -3.04 -12.03 -5.69
N LEU A 38 -2.34 -12.99 -5.09
CA LEU A 38 -2.93 -13.91 -4.12
C LEU A 38 -3.32 -13.21 -2.82
N GLU A 39 -2.50 -12.27 -2.32
CA GLU A 39 -2.86 -11.47 -1.13
C GLU A 39 -4.04 -10.55 -1.40
N ILE A 40 -4.06 -9.86 -2.55
CA ILE A 40 -5.19 -9.03 -2.94
C ILE A 40 -6.49 -9.85 -3.02
N LYS A 41 -6.43 -11.09 -3.52
CA LYS A 41 -7.59 -12.01 -3.53
C LYS A 41 -8.05 -12.44 -2.13
N LYS A 42 -7.21 -12.33 -1.11
CA LYS A 42 -7.52 -12.69 0.28
C LYS A 42 -8.08 -11.49 1.07
N ASP A 43 -8.62 -10.48 0.40
CA ASP A 43 -9.09 -9.22 1.02
C ASP A 43 -7.98 -8.50 1.82
N ALA A 44 -6.72 -8.63 1.39
CA ALA A 44 -5.64 -7.84 1.98
C ALA A 44 -5.85 -6.35 1.73
N ASP A 45 -5.57 -5.53 2.74
CA ASP A 45 -5.69 -4.08 2.62
C ASP A 45 -4.59 -3.52 1.69
N VAL A 46 -5.00 -3.07 0.50
CA VAL A 46 -4.09 -2.48 -0.50
C VAL A 46 -3.47 -1.18 0.00
N ASN A 47 -4.18 -0.47 0.89
CA ASN A 47 -3.79 0.83 1.44
C ASN A 47 -3.14 0.72 2.82
N GLY A 48 -2.93 -0.51 3.32
CA GLY A 48 -2.21 -0.73 4.56
C GLY A 48 -0.83 -0.08 4.53
N CYS A 49 -0.47 0.57 5.63
CA CYS A 49 0.79 1.28 5.78
C CYS A 49 1.67 0.65 6.87
N ASP A 50 2.99 0.85 6.74
CA ASP A 50 3.93 0.45 7.79
C ASP A 50 3.98 1.50 8.93
N TRP A 51 4.83 1.25 9.92
CA TRP A 51 5.03 2.15 11.05
C TRP A 51 5.60 3.53 10.68
N PHE A 52 6.07 3.72 9.45
CA PHE A 52 6.47 5.02 8.90
C PHE A 52 5.35 5.69 8.10
N GLY A 53 4.16 5.08 8.01
CA GLY A 53 3.07 5.54 7.16
C GLY A 53 3.30 5.22 5.68
N ARG A 54 4.26 4.37 5.33
CA ARG A 54 4.52 4.02 3.92
C ARG A 54 3.53 2.97 3.45
N THR A 55 2.80 3.28 2.39
CA THR A 55 1.89 2.32 1.75
C THR A 55 2.64 1.29 0.93
N ALA A 56 1.96 0.21 0.55
CA ALA A 56 2.47 -0.77 -0.40
C ALA A 56 2.96 -0.11 -1.70
N LEU A 57 2.28 0.92 -2.20
CA LEU A 57 2.67 1.61 -3.42
C LEU A 57 4.02 2.36 -3.28
N MET A 58 4.21 3.10 -2.19
CA MET A 58 5.49 3.80 -1.92
C MET A 58 6.65 2.81 -1.84
N ARG A 59 6.42 1.65 -1.21
CA ARG A 59 7.46 0.61 -1.11
C ARG A 59 7.73 -0.07 -2.43
N ALA A 60 6.71 -0.27 -3.28
CA ALA A 60 6.90 -0.82 -4.62
C ALA A 60 7.83 0.07 -5.45
N ILE A 61 7.64 1.39 -5.37
CA ILE A 61 8.48 2.39 -6.04
C ILE A 61 9.91 2.35 -5.50
N ARG A 62 10.09 2.35 -4.17
CA ARG A 62 11.42 2.27 -3.53
C ARG A 62 12.23 1.02 -3.94
N PHE A 63 11.56 -0.11 -4.17
CA PHE A 63 12.22 -1.35 -4.60
C PHE A 63 12.23 -1.55 -6.13
N ASN A 64 11.86 -0.53 -6.90
CA ASN A 64 11.73 -0.59 -8.36
C ASN A 64 10.84 -1.76 -8.85
N ALA A 65 9.84 -2.13 -8.05
CA ALA A 65 8.90 -3.22 -8.32
C ALA A 65 7.74 -2.71 -9.17
N LEU A 66 8.02 -2.31 -10.42
CA LEU A 66 7.07 -1.65 -11.31
C LEU A 66 5.83 -2.51 -11.60
N ASP A 67 5.99 -3.82 -11.73
CA ASP A 67 4.87 -4.73 -11.99
C ASP A 67 3.93 -4.82 -10.78
N CYS A 68 4.51 -4.88 -9.58
CA CYS A 68 3.75 -4.78 -8.34
C CYS A 68 3.06 -3.41 -8.21
N ALA A 69 3.75 -2.31 -8.53
CA ALA A 69 3.17 -0.96 -8.49
C ALA A 69 1.96 -0.83 -9.41
N LYS A 70 2.06 -1.33 -10.66
CA LYS A 70 0.93 -1.37 -11.60
C LYS A 70 -0.24 -2.17 -11.05
N LEU A 71 0.02 -3.33 -10.45
CA LEU A 71 -1.05 -4.12 -9.83
C LEU A 71 -1.73 -3.41 -8.66
N LEU A 72 -0.94 -2.77 -7.80
CA LEU A 72 -1.47 -2.03 -6.66
C LEU A 72 -2.41 -0.90 -7.14
N ILE A 73 -1.98 -0.13 -8.14
CA ILE A 73 -2.79 0.94 -8.75
C ILE A 73 -4.07 0.37 -9.35
N SER A 74 -3.99 -0.72 -10.13
CA SER A 74 -5.17 -1.37 -10.71
C SER A 74 -6.15 -1.93 -9.68
N ASN A 75 -5.71 -2.15 -8.44
CA ASN A 75 -6.56 -2.62 -7.34
C ASN A 75 -6.96 -1.50 -6.37
N GLY A 76 -6.81 -0.23 -6.76
CA GLY A 76 -7.30 0.91 -5.98
C GLY A 76 -6.36 1.38 -4.87
N ALA A 77 -5.05 1.18 -5.03
CA ALA A 77 -4.07 1.80 -4.14
C ALA A 77 -4.18 3.32 -4.17
N ASP A 78 -4.17 3.94 -2.99
CA ASP A 78 -4.21 5.38 -2.83
C ASP A 78 -2.85 5.99 -3.21
N ILE A 79 -2.84 6.65 -4.36
CA ILE A 79 -1.68 7.36 -4.90
C ILE A 79 -1.37 8.66 -4.12
N ASN A 80 -2.37 9.21 -3.43
CA ASN A 80 -2.29 10.47 -2.69
C ASN A 80 -1.99 10.26 -1.21
N ALA A 81 -1.91 9.01 -0.76
CA ALA A 81 -1.48 8.68 0.59
C ALA A 81 -0.13 9.35 0.88
N LYS A 82 0.01 9.84 2.11
CA LYS A 82 1.23 10.49 2.60
C LYS A 82 1.83 9.65 3.71
N ASP A 83 3.14 9.48 3.68
CA ASP A 83 3.86 8.89 4.80
C ASP A 83 3.99 9.90 5.95
N LYS A 84 4.64 9.50 7.05
CA LYS A 84 4.86 10.38 8.21
C LYS A 84 5.69 11.63 7.90
N ASN A 85 6.44 11.64 6.80
CA ASN A 85 7.21 12.79 6.34
C ASN A 85 6.40 13.68 5.38
N GLY A 86 5.14 13.32 5.12
CA GLY A 86 4.28 14.02 4.17
C GLY A 86 4.55 13.63 2.70
N TRP A 87 5.38 12.61 2.45
CA TRP A 87 5.76 12.22 1.09
C TRP A 87 4.71 11.31 0.47
N THR A 88 4.36 11.61 -0.78
CA THR A 88 3.47 10.79 -1.60
C THR A 88 4.26 9.75 -2.40
N ALA A 89 3.56 8.76 -2.96
CA ALA A 89 4.17 7.79 -3.88
C ALA A 89 4.94 8.49 -5.03
N LEU A 90 4.42 9.60 -5.55
CA LEU A 90 5.08 10.38 -6.59
C LEU A 90 6.40 11.02 -6.12
N ILE A 91 6.42 11.57 -4.90
CA ILE A 91 7.64 12.15 -4.33
C ILE A 91 8.70 11.06 -4.17
N TRP A 92 8.32 9.89 -3.65
CA TRP A 92 9.22 8.72 -3.60
C TRP A 92 9.78 8.35 -4.98
N ALA A 93 8.96 8.38 -6.04
CA ALA A 93 9.42 8.09 -7.40
C ALA A 93 10.44 9.12 -7.92
N SER A 94 10.26 10.40 -7.58
CA SER A 94 11.21 11.44 -7.97
C SER A 94 12.54 11.36 -7.23
N VAL A 95 12.53 10.99 -5.94
CA VAL A 95 13.73 10.93 -5.10
C VAL A 95 14.57 9.69 -5.39
N GLU A 96 13.94 8.53 -5.62
CA GLU A 96 14.65 7.26 -5.83
C GLU A 96 15.09 7.05 -7.29
N CYS A 97 14.69 7.92 -8.23
CA CYS A 97 15.11 7.88 -9.63
C CYS A 97 16.35 8.77 -9.92
N SER A 98 17.03 9.25 -8.89
CA SER A 98 18.27 10.04 -8.98
C SER A 98 19.53 9.19 -8.86
#